data_AF-A0A535PP21-F1
#
_entry.id   AF-A0A535PP21-F1
#
_cell.length_a   1.000
_cell.length_b   1.000
_cell.length_c   1.000
_cell.angle_alpha   90.00
_cell.angle_beta   90.00
_cell.angle_gamma   90.00
#
_symmetry.space_group_name_H-M   'P 1'
#
loop_
_entity.id
_entity.type
_entity.pdbx_description
1 polymer ?
#
loop_
_entity_poly.entity_id
_entity_poly.type
_entity_poly.pdbx_seq_one_letter_code
_entity_poly.pdbx_strand_id
1 'polypeptide(L)' 'MARSRAGIYALGALLAGTVALAPLPLGVITVSSAAIGFETPAIVDPIHTNGEPDIAVDPQGRVFNSGPTG' A
#
# COMPACT_ATOMS: atom_id res chain seq x y z
N MET A 1 -7.06 26.35 52.09
CA MET A 1 -5.91 26.34 51.15
C MET A 1 -5.67 24.98 50.48
N ALA A 2 -5.69 23.84 51.19
CA ALA A 2 -5.42 22.52 50.57
C ALA A 2 -6.45 22.08 49.51
N ARG A 3 -7.75 22.34 49.72
CA ARG A 3 -8.83 21.99 48.77
C ARG A 3 -8.72 22.75 47.44
N SER A 4 -8.29 24.01 47.49
CA SER A 4 -8.07 24.84 46.30
C SER A 4 -6.91 24.32 45.45
N ARG A 5 -5.85 23.83 46.10
CA ARG A 5 -4.69 23.22 45.42
C ARG A 5 -5.09 21.91 44.73
N ALA A 6 -5.88 21.08 45.41
CA ALA A 6 -6.40 19.84 44.82
C ALA A 6 -7.27 20.10 43.58
N GLY A 7 -8.11 21.13 43.60
CA GLY A 7 -8.91 21.53 42.44
C GLY A 7 -8.07 21.98 41.24
N ILE A 8 -6.98 22.72 41.48
CA ILE A 8 -6.05 23.15 40.43
C ILE A 8 -5.34 21.95 39.79
N TYR A 9 -4.88 20.99 40.60
CA TYR A 9 -4.24 19.79 40.06
C TYR A 9 -5.21 18.90 39.28
N ALA A 10 -6.46 18.76 39.73
CA ALA A 10 -7.47 18.00 39.01
C ALA A 10 -7.79 18.61 37.64
N LEU A 11 -7.92 19.95 37.57
CA LEU A 11 -8.14 20.66 36.31
C LEU A 11 -6.94 20.51 35.36
N GLY A 12 -5.72 20.65 35.89
CA GLY A 12 -4.50 20.44 35.11
C GLY A 12 -4.39 19.03 34.53
N ALA A 13 -4.71 18.01 35.32
CA ALA A 13 -4.69 16.61 34.88
C ALA A 13 -5.75 16.33 33.80
N LEU A 14 -6.95 16.93 33.93
CA LEU A 14 -8.01 16.79 32.93
C LEU A 14 -7.59 17.39 31.58
N LEU A 15 -7.01 18.60 31.59
CA LEU A 15 -6.55 19.28 30.38
C LEU A 15 -5.35 18.57 29.73
N ALA A 16 -4.44 18.01 30.52
CA ALA A 16 -3.34 17.21 29.98
C ALA A 16 -3.84 15.92 29.33
N GLY A 17 -4.84 15.26 29.94
CA GLY A 17 -5.44 14.05 29.40
C GLY A 17 -6.16 14.28 28.07
N THR A 18 -6.88 15.39 27.91
CA THR A 18 -7.57 15.70 26.64
C THR A 18 -6.61 15.98 25.49
N VAL A 19 -5.47 16.62 25.76
CA VAL A 19 -4.42 16.85 24.75
C VAL A 19 -3.69 15.56 24.40
N ALA A 20 -3.43 14.68 25.38
CA ALA A 20 -2.75 13.41 25.16
C ALA A 20 -3.57 12.40 24.33
N LEU A 21 -4.91 12.48 24.38
CA LEU A 21 -5.81 11.63 23.57
C LEU A 21 -6.16 12.25 22.21
N ALA A 22 -5.66 13.46 21.89
CA ALA A 22 -5.89 14.02 20.57
C ALA A 22 -5.26 13.08 19.52
N PRO A 23 -6.03 12.63 18.52
CA PRO A 23 -5.48 11.81 17.45
C PRO A 23 -4.42 12.64 16.71
N LEU A 24 -3.15 12.24 16.88
CA LEU A 24 -2.08 12.78 16.05
C LEU A 24 -2.41 12.41 14.60
N PRO A 25 -2.15 13.30 13.62
CA PRO A 25 -2.24 12.93 12.23
C PRO A 25 -1.21 11.83 11.97
N LEU A 26 -1.66 10.57 12.04
CA LEU A 26 -0.91 9.44 11.52
C LEU A 26 -0.75 9.73 10.03
N GLY A 27 0.47 10.06 9.64
CA GLY A 27 0.79 10.46 8.27
C GLY A 27 0.18 9.46 7.30
N VAL A 28 -0.72 9.94 6.43
CA VAL A 28 -1.27 9.13 5.36
C VAL A 28 -0.12 8.85 4.39
N ILE A 29 0.31 7.60 4.33
CA ILE A 29 1.26 7.15 3.32
C ILE A 29 0.47 6.98 2.02
N THR A 30 0.43 8.01 1.19
CA THR A 30 -0.08 7.89 -0.18
C THR A 30 0.95 7.16 -1.02
N VAL A 31 0.71 5.88 -1.30
CA VAL A 31 1.50 5.15 -2.31
C VAL A 31 1.04 5.61 -3.68
N SER A 32 1.95 6.18 -4.47
CA SER A 32 1.69 6.46 -5.89
C SER A 32 1.54 5.12 -6.62
N SER A 33 0.35 4.84 -7.17
CA SER A 33 0.18 3.72 -8.08
C SER A 33 0.56 4.16 -9.50
N ALA A 34 1.23 3.29 -10.25
CA ALA A 34 1.35 3.46 -11.69
C ALA A 34 -0.06 3.37 -12.32
N ALA A 35 -0.28 4.09 -13.43
CA ALA A 35 -1.52 3.95 -14.19
C ALA A 35 -1.56 2.54 -14.82
N ILE A 36 -2.71 1.86 -14.73
CA ILE A 36 -2.93 0.58 -15.43
C ILE A 36 -3.10 0.88 -16.92
N GLY A 37 -2.15 0.43 -17.73
CA GLY A 37 -2.23 0.48 -19.19
C GLY A 37 -2.87 -0.80 -19.75
N PHE A 38 -3.53 -0.67 -20.90
CA PHE A 38 -4.04 -1.80 -21.68
C PHE A 38 -3.41 -1.75 -23.07
N GLU A 39 -3.08 -2.91 -23.61
CA GLU A 39 -2.58 -3.08 -24.97
C GLU A 39 -3.30 -4.23 -25.66
N THR A 40 -3.30 -4.23 -26.99
CA THR A 40 -3.84 -5.36 -27.76
C THR A 40 -2.90 -6.56 -27.61
N PRO A 41 -3.40 -7.73 -27.16
CA PRO A 41 -2.56 -8.92 -27.08
C PRO A 41 -1.99 -9.30 -28.45
N ALA A 42 -0.70 -9.57 -28.52
CA ALA A 42 -0.04 -10.11 -29.71
C ALA A 42 0.14 -11.63 -29.58
N ILE A 43 -0.03 -12.36 -30.69
CA ILE A 43 0.29 -13.78 -30.75
C ILE A 43 1.80 -13.91 -30.87
N VAL A 44 2.45 -14.54 -29.88
CA VAL A 44 3.92 -14.69 -29.86
C VAL A 44 4.36 -16.07 -30.34
N ASP A 45 3.60 -17.15 -30.05
CA ASP A 45 3.84 -18.47 -30.64
C ASP A 45 2.54 -19.04 -31.25
N PRO A 46 2.41 -19.04 -32.59
CA PRO A 46 1.24 -19.57 -33.28
C PRO A 46 1.24 -21.11 -33.38
N ILE A 47 2.31 -21.79 -32.94
CA ILE A 47 2.49 -23.24 -33.08
C ILE A 47 2.42 -23.90 -31.70
N HIS A 48 1.30 -24.57 -31.39
CA HIS A 48 1.06 -25.22 -30.09
C HIS A 48 1.56 -26.68 -30.05
N THR A 49 2.51 -27.04 -30.92
CA THR A 49 2.91 -28.44 -31.14
C THR A 49 3.46 -29.11 -29.88
N ASN A 50 4.08 -28.35 -28.97
CA ASN A 50 4.67 -28.86 -27.74
C ASN A 50 3.92 -28.45 -26.46
N GLY A 51 2.68 -27.95 -26.59
CA GLY A 51 1.84 -27.55 -25.46
C GLY A 51 1.33 -26.11 -25.55
N GLU A 52 0.57 -25.71 -24.53
CA GLU A 52 0.09 -24.34 -24.36
C GLU A 52 1.27 -23.42 -24.02
N PRO A 53 1.38 -22.23 -24.65
CA PRO A 53 2.39 -21.23 -24.27
C PRO A 53 2.23 -20.79 -22.81
N ASP A 54 3.33 -20.69 -22.07
CA ASP A 54 3.32 -20.18 -20.69
C ASP A 54 3.69 -18.68 -20.67
N ILE A 55 3.10 -17.93 -19.73
CA ILE A 55 3.32 -16.49 -19.55
C ILE A 55 3.94 -16.25 -18.18
N ALA A 56 5.10 -15.59 -18.15
CA ALA A 56 5.81 -15.25 -16.93
C ALA A 56 6.12 -13.75 -16.83
N VAL A 57 6.28 -13.26 -15.60
CA VAL A 57 6.71 -11.89 -15.31
C VAL A 57 7.93 -11.93 -14.40
N ASP A 58 9.02 -11.25 -14.77
CA ASP A 58 10.22 -11.19 -13.94
C ASP A 58 10.10 -10.16 -12.81
N PRO A 59 11.04 -10.13 -11.83
CA PRO A 59 11.01 -9.16 -10.74
C PRO A 59 11.09 -7.69 -11.17
N GLN A 60 11.47 -7.42 -12.42
CA GLN A 60 11.55 -6.09 -13.02
C GLN A 60 10.26 -5.72 -13.78
N GLY A 61 9.27 -6.62 -13.82
CA GLY A 61 7.96 -6.40 -14.45
C GLY A 61 7.93 -6.67 -15.96
N ARG A 62 8.95 -7.32 -16.52
CA ARG A 62 8.96 -7.69 -17.95
C ARG A 62 8.15 -8.95 -18.18
N VAL A 63 7.35 -8.97 -19.23
CA VAL A 63 6.52 -10.11 -19.63
C VAL A 63 7.30 -10.99 -20.60
N PHE A 64 7.26 -12.30 -20.37
CA PHE A 64 7.84 -13.33 -21.23
C PHE A 64 6.75 -14.31 -21.65
N ASN A 65 6.85 -14.76 -22.90
CA ASN A 65 6.17 -15.95 -23.37
C ASN A 65 7.25 -17.03 -23.58
N SER A 66 6.96 -18.28 -23.23
CA SER A 66 7.75 -19.42 -23.65
C SER A 66 6.89 -20.39 -24.43
N GLY A 67 7.02 -20.34 -25.75
CA GLY A 67 6.62 -21.42 -26.65
C GLY A 67 7.84 -22.25 -27.09
N PRO A 68 7.66 -23.35 -27.83
CA PRO A 68 8.78 -24.13 -28.36
C PRO A 68 9.73 -23.33 -29.28
N THR A 69 9.33 -22.16 -29.76
CA THR A 69 10.14 -21.31 -30.63
C THR A 69 10.68 -20.03 -29.96
N GLY A 70 10.36 -19.82 -28.68
CA GLY A 70 10.72 -18.60 -27.93
C GLY A 70 9.51 -17.72 -27.75
#